data_AF-A0A1Q7T4H8-F1
#
_entry.id   AF-A0A1Q7T4H8-F1
#
_cell.length_a   1.000
_cell.length_b   1.000
_cell.length_c   1.000
_cell.angle_alpha   90.00
_cell.angle_beta   90.00
_cell.angle_gamma   90.00
#
_symmetry.space_group_name_H-M   'P 1'
#
loop_
_entity.id
_entity.type
_entity.pdbx_description
1 polymer ?
#
loop_
_entity_poly.entity_id
_entity_poly.type
_entity_poly.pdbx_seq_one_letter_code
_entity_poly.pdbx_strand_id
1 'polypeptide(L)'
;MSFITQVFATLGWIVIAPLAISPLVWLLLQPYFRGWSRAERRAADLLRDTLTPEQFRQLVWRGYLEVPSPTEPRRVYRVPRTKGYIQVIENGRAVMRLCVQPVECLPDADVVVLHKLMIEANEETYLQKANKYVCIE
;
A
#
# COMPACT_ATOMS: atom_id res chain seq x y z
N MET A 1 26.84 -32.20 -37.69
CA MET A 1 27.40 -31.14 -36.81
C MET A 1 28.36 -31.83 -35.84
N SER A 2 29.61 -31.34 -35.72
CA SER A 2 30.64 -31.98 -34.90
C SER A 2 30.29 -31.92 -33.41
N PHE A 3 30.58 -32.98 -32.67
CA PHE A 3 30.41 -33.07 -31.21
C PHE A 3 31.06 -31.87 -30.49
N ILE A 4 32.18 -31.39 -31.03
CA ILE A 4 32.94 -30.24 -30.53
C ILE A 4 32.13 -28.93 -30.62
N THR A 5 31.43 -28.69 -31.73
CA THR A 5 30.56 -27.51 -31.91
C THR A 5 29.36 -27.50 -30.96
N GLN A 6 28.83 -28.68 -30.59
CA GLN A 6 27.75 -28.77 -29.60
C GLN A 6 28.25 -28.45 -28.19
N VAL A 7 29.45 -28.93 -27.82
CA VAL A 7 30.04 -28.66 -26.50
C VAL A 7 30.34 -27.18 -26.30
N PHE A 8 30.87 -26.50 -27.31
CA PHE A 8 31.10 -25.05 -27.22
C PHE A 8 29.79 -24.25 -27.15
N ALA A 9 28.75 -24.68 -27.85
CA ALA A 9 27.44 -24.04 -27.77
C ALA A 9 26.81 -24.20 -26.38
N THR A 10 26.87 -25.40 -25.78
CA THR A 10 26.32 -25.63 -24.43
C THR A 10 27.09 -24.86 -23.37
N LEU A 11 28.43 -24.84 -23.43
CA LEU A 11 29.26 -24.03 -22.53
C LEU A 11 28.98 -22.53 -22.68
N GLY A 12 28.74 -22.05 -23.90
CA GLY A 12 28.34 -20.66 -24.15
C GLY A 12 27.00 -20.30 -23.50
N TRP A 13 25.98 -21.15 -23.63
CA TRP A 13 24.68 -20.93 -23.01
C TRP A 13 24.72 -20.96 -21.48
N ILE A 14 25.59 -21.78 -20.87
CA ILE A 14 25.78 -21.83 -19.41
C ILE A 14 26.29 -20.50 -18.85
N VAL A 15 27.03 -19.71 -19.63
CA VAL A 15 27.53 -18.40 -19.19
C VAL A 15 26.55 -17.27 -19.53
N ILE A 16 25.98 -17.30 -20.74
CA ILE A 16 25.12 -16.23 -21.25
C ILE A 16 23.74 -16.22 -20.54
N ALA A 17 23.15 -17.38 -20.31
CA ALA A 17 21.82 -17.49 -19.69
C ALA A 17 21.77 -16.89 -18.27
N PRO A 18 22.67 -17.25 -17.31
CA PRO A 18 22.64 -16.63 -15.98
C PRO A 18 23.00 -15.14 -16.00
N LEU A 19 23.87 -14.67 -16.91
CA LEU A 19 24.15 -13.24 -17.08
C LEU A 19 22.92 -12.45 -17.54
N ALA A 20 22.07 -13.04 -18.40
CA ALA A 20 20.84 -12.40 -18.86
C ALA A 20 19.68 -12.51 -17.84
N ILE A 21 19.61 -13.62 -17.09
CA ILE A 21 18.53 -13.90 -16.14
C ILE A 21 18.79 -13.22 -14.77
N SER A 22 20.06 -13.08 -14.36
CA SER A 22 20.47 -12.46 -13.10
C SER A 22 19.89 -11.05 -12.87
N PRO A 23 19.96 -10.08 -13.80
CA PRO A 23 19.39 -8.75 -13.59
C PRO A 23 17.86 -8.77 -13.51
N LEU A 24 17.19 -9.68 -14.24
CA LEU A 24 15.73 -9.83 -14.18
C LEU A 24 15.29 -10.39 -12.82
N VAL A 25 16.00 -11.42 -12.34
CA VAL A 25 15.79 -12.03 -11.02
C VAL A 25 16.12 -11.03 -9.91
N TRP A 26 17.18 -10.23 -10.05
CA TRP A 26 17.54 -9.16 -9.12
C TRP A 26 16.45 -8.09 -9.06
N LEU A 27 15.92 -7.63 -10.19
CA LEU A 27 14.83 -6.64 -10.22
C LEU A 27 13.54 -7.17 -9.55
N LEU A 28 13.24 -8.46 -9.70
CA LEU A 28 12.09 -9.10 -9.06
C LEU A 28 12.31 -9.30 -7.55
N LEU A 29 13.55 -9.55 -7.11
CA LEU A 29 13.91 -9.74 -5.71
C LEU A 29 14.25 -8.44 -4.97
N GLN A 30 14.54 -7.36 -5.69
CA GLN A 30 14.85 -6.03 -5.16
C GLN A 30 13.83 -5.50 -4.13
N PRO A 31 12.50 -5.62 -4.34
CA PRO A 31 11.53 -5.23 -3.31
C PRO A 31 11.56 -6.12 -2.06
N TYR A 32 12.00 -7.38 -2.19
CA TYR A 32 12.10 -8.33 -1.07
C TYR A 32 13.37 -8.13 -0.24
N PHE A 33 14.47 -7.74 -0.89
CA PHE A 33 15.76 -7.46 -0.22
C PHE A 33 15.90 -6.03 0.31
N ARG A 34 15.01 -5.10 -0.06
CA ARG A 34 14.89 -3.83 0.65
C ARG A 34 14.34 -4.11 2.05
N GLY A 35 15.23 -4.51 2.95
CA GLY A 35 14.92 -4.67 4.36
C GLY A 35 14.25 -3.40 4.89
N TRP A 36 13.27 -3.58 5.78
CA TRP A 36 12.55 -2.45 6.37
C TRP A 36 13.52 -1.47 6.99
N SER A 37 13.48 -0.24 6.50
CA SER A 37 14.19 0.88 7.11
C SER A 37 13.75 1.04 8.56
N ARG A 38 14.55 1.72 9.39
CA ARG A 38 14.16 2.03 10.77
C ARG A 38 12.82 2.79 10.83
N ALA A 39 12.55 3.64 9.84
CA ALA A 39 11.29 4.38 9.74
C ALA A 39 10.10 3.44 9.47
N GLU A 40 10.23 2.49 8.54
CA GLU A 40 9.17 1.51 8.24
C GLU A 40 8.82 0.65 9.45
N ARG A 41 9.83 0.20 10.22
CA ARG A 41 9.60 -0.58 11.45
C ARG A 41 8.82 0.24 12.47
N ARG A 42 9.26 1.48 12.73
CA ARG A 42 8.60 2.38 13.67
C ARG A 42 7.15 2.69 13.26
N ALA A 43 6.91 2.91 11.96
CA ALA A 43 5.58 3.16 11.43
C ALA A 43 4.68 1.92 11.58
N ALA A 44 5.21 0.72 11.35
CA ALA A 44 4.48 -0.53 11.56
C ALA A 44 4.13 -0.76 13.04
N ASP A 45 5.03 -0.42 13.97
CA ASP A 45 4.76 -0.48 15.41
C ASP A 45 3.66 0.52 15.79
N LEU A 46 3.76 1.78 15.34
CA LEU A 46 2.72 2.80 15.57
C LEU A 46 1.35 2.36 15.04
N LEU A 47 1.32 1.76 13.85
CA LEU A 47 0.09 1.21 13.27
C LEU A 47 -0.53 0.12 14.16
N ARG A 48 0.30 -0.78 14.71
CA ARG A 48 -0.17 -1.84 15.63
C ARG A 48 -0.69 -1.27 16.94
N ASP A 49 -0.06 -0.23 17.46
CA ASP A 49 -0.48 0.43 18.70
C ASP A 49 -1.77 1.24 18.51
N THR A 50 -2.01 1.75 17.30
CA THR A 50 -3.19 2.58 16.98
C THR A 50 -4.43 1.77 16.62
N LEU A 51 -4.26 0.57 16.06
CA LEU A 51 -5.36 -0.27 15.60
C LEU A 51 -5.76 -1.32 16.62
N THR A 52 -7.06 -1.60 16.72
CA THR A 52 -7.50 -2.81 17.42
C THR A 52 -7.04 -4.07 16.67
N PRO A 53 -6.93 -5.23 17.34
CA PRO A 53 -6.59 -6.48 16.66
C PRO A 53 -7.51 -6.82 15.48
N GLU A 54 -8.80 -6.49 15.58
CA GLU A 54 -9.81 -6.67 14.54
C GLU A 54 -9.54 -5.76 13.34
N GLN A 55 -9.25 -4.48 13.60
CA GLN A 55 -8.90 -3.50 12.56
C GLN A 55 -7.60 -3.88 11.86
N PHE A 56 -6.60 -4.32 12.61
CA PHE A 56 -5.33 -4.78 12.03
C PHE A 56 -5.55 -6.01 11.13
N ARG A 57 -6.32 -7.00 11.60
CA ARG A 57 -6.71 -8.17 10.77
C ARG A 57 -7.46 -7.74 9.52
N GLN A 58 -8.42 -6.82 9.64
CA GLN A 58 -9.18 -6.30 8.52
C GLN A 58 -8.24 -5.67 7.48
N LEU A 59 -7.32 -4.80 7.91
CA LEU A 59 -6.37 -4.12 7.04
C LEU A 59 -5.46 -5.12 6.31
N VAL A 60 -4.96 -6.15 7.01
CA VAL A 60 -4.09 -7.17 6.41
C VAL A 60 -4.85 -8.04 5.41
N TRP A 61 -6.08 -8.45 5.73
CA TRP A 61 -6.85 -9.40 4.92
C TRP A 61 -7.59 -8.74 3.75
N ARG A 62 -8.21 -7.59 4.00
CA ARG A 62 -9.00 -6.87 2.99
C ARG A 62 -8.17 -5.87 2.19
N GLY A 63 -6.99 -5.48 2.68
CA GLY A 63 -6.15 -4.46 2.07
C GLY A 63 -6.63 -3.03 2.32
N TYR A 64 -7.63 -2.84 3.19
CA TYR A 64 -8.12 -1.54 3.63
C TYR A 64 -8.67 -1.60 5.06
N LEU A 65 -8.64 -0.45 5.72
CA LEU A 65 -9.22 -0.22 7.03
C LEU A 65 -10.55 0.53 6.87
N GLU A 66 -11.60 0.07 7.55
CA GLU A 66 -12.85 0.80 7.67
C GLU A 66 -12.81 1.70 8.90
N VAL A 67 -12.92 3.01 8.69
CA VAL A 67 -12.98 4.03 9.74
C VAL A 67 -14.38 4.64 9.73
N PRO A 68 -15.18 4.45 10.79
CA PRO A 68 -16.51 5.05 10.85
C PRO A 68 -16.41 6.57 10.96
N SER A 69 -17.36 7.27 10.34
CA SER A 69 -17.49 8.72 10.51
C SER A 69 -17.95 9.05 11.94
N PRO A 70 -17.30 10.00 12.63
CA PRO A 70 -17.79 10.48 13.91
C PRO A 70 -19.01 11.40 13.79
N THR A 71 -19.26 12.02 12.64
CA THR A 71 -20.39 12.97 12.46
C THR A 71 -21.59 12.41 11.70
N GLU A 72 -21.40 11.39 10.84
CA GLU A 72 -22.45 10.80 10.01
C GLU A 72 -22.54 9.28 10.23
N PRO A 73 -23.53 8.77 10.99
CA PRO A 73 -23.61 7.36 11.38
C PRO A 73 -23.63 6.35 10.23
N ARG A 74 -24.07 6.76 9.03
CA ARG A 74 -24.15 5.87 7.85
C ARG A 74 -22.96 5.99 6.91
N ARG A 75 -21.93 6.75 7.29
CA ARG A 75 -20.71 6.97 6.51
C ARG A 75 -19.54 6.17 7.08
N VAL A 76 -18.82 5.50 6.20
CA VAL A 76 -17.58 4.79 6.52
C VAL A 76 -16.52 5.15 5.49
N TYR A 77 -15.31 5.40 5.96
CA TYR A 77 -14.14 5.63 5.12
C TYR A 77 -13.35 4.34 4.95
N ARG A 78 -13.04 3.97 3.71
CA ARG A 78 -12.09 2.88 3.40
C ARG A 78 -10.72 3.45 3.11
N VAL A 79 -9.82 3.30 4.07
CA VAL A 79 -8.42 3.72 3.96
C VAL A 79 -7.60 2.54 3.41
N PRO A 80 -7.03 2.64 2.20
CA PRO A 80 -6.23 1.56 1.64
C PRO A 80 -4.93 1.38 2.43
N ARG A 81 -4.43 0.14 2.47
CA ARG A 81 -3.15 -0.19 3.14
C ARG A 81 -1.95 0.49 2.48
N THR A 82 -2.04 0.75 1.18
CA THR A 82 -1.02 1.43 0.39
C THR A 82 -1.54 2.80 -0.06
N LYS A 83 -0.64 3.65 -0.56
CA LYS A 83 -0.99 4.98 -1.08
C LYS A 83 -2.13 4.89 -2.10
N GLY A 84 -3.15 5.73 -1.94
CA GLY A 84 -4.29 5.75 -2.85
C GLY A 84 -5.41 6.67 -2.39
N TYR A 85 -6.54 6.61 -3.11
CA TYR A 85 -7.75 7.33 -2.76
C TYR A 85 -8.48 6.67 -1.59
N ILE A 86 -9.02 7.49 -0.71
CA ILE A 86 -9.89 7.03 0.38
C ILE A 86 -11.31 6.98 -0.17
N GLN A 87 -11.98 5.84 -0.07
CA GLN A 87 -13.36 5.73 -0.53
C GLN A 87 -14.30 6.10 0.61
N VAL A 88 -15.29 6.93 0.33
CA VAL A 88 -16.38 7.21 1.24
C VAL A 88 -17.54 6.32 0.85
N ILE A 89 -17.95 5.48 1.79
CA ILE A 89 -19.07 4.57 1.65
C ILE A 89 -20.23 5.14 2.45
N GLU A 90 -21.35 5.40 1.78
CA GLU A 90 -22.60 5.81 2.42
C GLU A 90 -23.70 4.82 2.04
N ASN A 91 -24.46 4.35 3.02
CA ASN A 91 -25.52 3.34 2.80
C ASN A 91 -25.03 2.11 2.01
N GLY A 92 -23.77 1.70 2.24
CA GLY A 92 -23.15 0.55 1.57
C GLY A 92 -22.65 0.80 0.14
N ARG A 93 -22.77 2.02 -0.40
CA ARG A 93 -22.29 2.37 -1.74
C ARG A 93 -21.15 3.37 -1.69
N ALA A 94 -20.18 3.24 -2.59
CA ALA A 94 -19.10 4.21 -2.72
C ALA A 94 -19.63 5.47 -3.42
N VAL A 95 -19.70 6.58 -2.69
CA VAL A 95 -20.27 7.84 -3.20
C VAL A 95 -19.21 8.85 -3.65
N MET A 96 -18.03 8.79 -3.04
CA MET A 96 -16.91 9.67 -3.42
C MET A 96 -15.55 9.05 -3.07
N ARG A 97 -14.51 9.59 -3.69
CA ARG A 97 -13.11 9.35 -3.41
C ARG A 97 -12.47 10.63 -2.90
N LEU A 98 -11.67 10.51 -1.85
CA LEU A 98 -10.94 11.60 -1.23
C LEU A 98 -9.44 11.41 -1.46
N CYS A 99 -8.75 12.51 -1.76
CA CYS A 99 -7.30 12.54 -1.80
C CYS A 99 -6.79 13.57 -0.77
N VAL A 100 -6.07 13.07 0.22
CA VAL A 100 -5.27 13.84 1.16
C VAL A 100 -3.88 13.22 1.11
N GLN A 101 -2.85 14.03 0.91
CA GLN A 101 -1.46 13.57 0.86
C GLN A 101 -0.65 14.32 1.92
N PRO A 102 0.28 13.64 2.61
CA PRO A 102 1.26 14.32 3.43
C PRO A 102 2.17 15.19 2.55
N VAL A 103 2.68 16.28 3.11
CA VAL A 103 3.63 17.17 2.41
C VAL A 103 4.98 16.46 2.23
N GLU A 104 5.39 15.70 3.23
CA GLU A 104 6.61 14.89 3.20
C GLU A 104 6.29 13.42 2.91
N CYS A 105 7.28 12.69 2.40
CA CYS A 105 7.12 11.27 2.15
C CYS A 105 7.06 10.50 3.48
N LEU A 106 5.91 9.87 3.75
CA LEU A 106 5.73 9.00 4.91
C LEU A 106 5.82 7.52 4.52
N PRO A 107 6.25 6.65 5.46
CA PRO A 107 6.04 5.21 5.37
C PRO A 107 4.56 4.86 5.15
N ASP A 108 4.28 3.78 4.43
CA ASP A 108 2.90 3.42 4.08
C ASP A 108 2.01 3.20 5.33
N ALA A 109 2.57 2.62 6.40
CA ALA A 109 1.87 2.41 7.65
C ALA A 109 1.47 3.73 8.35
N ASP A 110 2.34 4.75 8.30
CA ASP A 110 2.05 6.08 8.85
C ASP A 110 0.97 6.80 8.04
N VAL A 111 0.90 6.58 6.73
CA VAL A 111 -0.20 7.12 5.89
C VAL A 111 -1.55 6.59 6.36
N VAL A 112 -1.65 5.29 6.67
CA VAL A 112 -2.89 4.70 7.20
C VAL A 112 -3.27 5.33 8.55
N VAL A 113 -2.30 5.45 9.46
CA VAL A 113 -2.50 6.08 10.78
C VAL A 113 -2.95 7.53 10.63
N LEU A 114 -2.30 8.30 9.74
CA LEU A 114 -2.64 9.69 9.45
C LEU A 114 -4.11 9.83 9.06
N HIS A 115 -4.59 9.03 8.09
CA HIS A 115 -5.99 9.11 7.67
C HIS A 115 -6.96 8.75 8.79
N LYS A 116 -6.71 7.65 9.52
CA LYS A 116 -7.55 7.24 10.65
C LYS A 116 -7.66 8.35 11.69
N LEU A 117 -6.52 8.86 12.16
CA LEU A 117 -6.49 9.87 13.22
C LEU A 117 -7.13 11.18 12.79
N MET A 118 -6.90 11.63 11.55
CA MET A 118 -7.55 12.85 11.06
C MET A 118 -9.07 12.71 10.97
N ILE A 119 -9.56 11.57 10.49
CA ILE A 119 -11.00 11.30 10.38
C ILE A 119 -11.63 11.23 11.78
N GLU A 120 -11.03 10.48 12.70
CA GLU A 120 -11.59 10.26 14.04
C GLU A 120 -11.52 11.51 14.92
N ALA A 121 -10.43 12.29 14.84
CA ALA A 121 -10.24 13.45 15.69
C ALA A 121 -10.96 14.71 15.17
N ASN A 122 -10.97 14.93 13.85
CA ASN A 122 -11.59 16.11 13.25
C ASN A 122 -11.95 15.87 11.77
N GLU A 123 -13.05 15.15 11.58
CA GLU A 123 -13.58 14.81 10.25
C GLU A 123 -13.82 16.04 9.37
N GLU A 124 -14.31 17.15 9.95
CA GLU A 124 -14.57 18.37 9.19
C GLU A 124 -13.29 18.91 8.55
N THR A 125 -12.21 19.03 9.32
CA THR A 125 -10.90 19.48 8.81
C THR A 125 -10.35 18.51 7.76
N TYR A 126 -10.54 17.20 7.97
CA TYR A 126 -10.14 16.20 6.99
C TYR A 126 -10.86 16.38 5.65
N LEU A 127 -12.18 16.57 5.69
CA LEU A 127 -13.00 16.81 4.51
C LEU A 127 -12.70 18.15 3.83
N GLN A 128 -12.36 19.20 4.60
CA GLN A 128 -11.94 20.49 4.06
C GLN A 128 -10.61 20.38 3.30
N LYS A 129 -9.64 19.62 3.83
CA LYS A 129 -8.33 19.41 3.19
C LYS A 129 -8.39 18.47 1.99
N ALA A 130 -9.37 17.57 1.94
CA ALA A 130 -9.48 16.56 0.91
C ALA A 130 -9.92 17.14 -0.45
N ASN A 131 -9.17 16.78 -1.49
CA ASN A 131 -9.68 16.84 -2.86
C ASN A 131 -10.75 15.77 -3.04
N LYS A 132 -11.92 16.16 -3.57
CA LYS A 132 -13.12 15.30 -3.66
C LYS A 132 -13.41 14.93 -5.10
N TYR A 133 -13.61 13.65 -5.35
CA TYR A 133 -13.98 13.09 -6.65
C TYR A 133 -15.25 12.26 -6.49
N VAL A 134 -16.33 12.63 -7.17
CA VAL A 134 -17.60 11.89 -7.11
C VAL A 134 -17.44 10.55 -7.83
N CYS A 135 -17.96 9.49 -7.23
CA CYS A 135 -18.11 8.21 -7.94
C CYS A 135 -19.35 8.32 -8.83
N ILE A 136 -19.16 8.35 -10.15
CA ILE A 136 -20.26 8.24 -11.11
C ILE A 136 -20.54 6.74 -11.32
N GLU A 137 -21.82 6.34 -11.25
CA GLU A 137 -22.27 4.97 -11.53
C GLU A 137 -21.93 4.53 -12.95
#